data_AF-A0A7W9C9N2-F1
#
_entry.id   AF-A0A7W9C9N2-F1
#
_cell.length_a   1.000
_cell.length_b   1.000
_cell.length_c   1.000
_cell.angle_alpha   90.00
_cell.angle_beta   90.00
_cell.angle_gamma   90.00
#
_symmetry.space_group_name_H-M   'P 1'
#
loop_
_entity.id
_entity.type
_entity.pdbx_description
1 polymer ?
#
loop_
_entity_poly.entity_id
_entity_poly.type
_entity_poly.pdbx_seq_one_letter_code
_entity_poly.pdbx_strand_id
1 'polypeptide(L)' 'MAIARLHGGPLDGQIVPIEDADDKLIVPYSETQVVYNRRGEPQKTGSDDGPTEIDYWFDEALEDLTSTDD' A
#
# COMPACT_ATOMS: atom_id res chain seq x y z
N MET A 1 -14.36 1.69 7.59
CA MET A 1 -13.55 0.63 6.94
C MET A 1 -13.11 1.18 5.61
N ALA A 2 -11.81 1.17 5.36
CA ALA A 2 -11.21 1.65 4.12
C ALA A 2 -10.49 0.50 3.42
N ILE A 3 -10.16 0.68 2.16
CA ILE A 3 -9.37 -0.25 1.37
C ILE A 3 -8.24 0.49 0.68
N ALA A 4 -7.06 -0.11 0.72
CA ALA A 4 -5.87 0.35 0.05
C ALA A 4 -5.72 -0.42 -1.27
N ARG A 5 -5.60 0.32 -2.36
CA ARG A 5 -5.30 -0.23 -3.69
C ARG A 5 -3.83 -0.01 -3.98
N LEU A 6 -3.09 -1.11 -4.13
CA LEU A 6 -1.66 -1.09 -4.33
C LEU A 6 -1.34 -0.92 -5.81
N HIS A 7 -0.45 0.01 -6.13
CA HIS A 7 0.02 0.32 -7.48
C HIS A 7 1.54 0.25 -7.54
N GLY A 8 2.06 -0.43 -8.56
CA GLY A 8 3.48 -0.69 -8.72
C GLY A 8 4.04 -1.71 -7.72
N GLY A 9 5.33 -2.03 -7.90
CA GLY A 9 6.01 -3.00 -7.04
C GLY A 9 5.49 -4.43 -7.19
N PRO A 10 5.77 -5.30 -6.21
CA PRO A 10 5.43 -6.72 -6.29
C PRO A 10 3.96 -7.04 -5.97
N LEU A 11 3.20 -6.09 -5.41
CA LEU A 11 1.79 -6.26 -5.03
C LEU A 11 0.85 -5.39 -5.88
N ASP A 12 1.30 -4.98 -7.07
CA ASP A 12 0.50 -4.17 -8.00
C ASP A 12 -0.87 -4.79 -8.28
N GLY A 13 -1.92 -3.96 -8.22
CA GLY A 13 -3.31 -4.36 -8.45
C GLY A 13 -3.98 -5.05 -7.28
N GLN A 14 -3.27 -5.31 -6.17
CA GLN A 14 -3.85 -5.93 -4.98
C GLN A 14 -4.66 -4.91 -4.16
N ILE A 15 -5.75 -5.39 -3.56
CA ILE A 15 -6.61 -4.60 -2.66
C ILE A 15 -6.48 -5.16 -1.25
N VAL A 16 -6.10 -4.31 -0.29
CA VAL A 16 -5.89 -4.67 1.11
C VAL A 16 -6.85 -3.87 1.99
N PRO A 17 -7.64 -4.51 2.88
CA PRO A 17 -8.47 -3.79 3.83
C PRO A 17 -7.59 -3.07 4.87
N ILE A 18 -7.88 -1.79 5.11
CA ILE A 18 -7.17 -0.93 6.06
C ILE A 18 -8.17 -0.32 7.04
N GLU A 19 -7.73 -0.15 8.28
CA GLU A 19 -8.55 0.46 9.32
C GLU A 19 -8.58 1.99 9.17
N ASP A 20 -7.43 2.60 8.89
CA ASP A 20 -7.26 4.04 8.67
C ASP A 20 -6.36 4.34 7.46
N ALA A 21 -6.40 5.61 7.03
CA ALA A 21 -5.83 6.16 5.82
C ALA A 21 -4.48 6.83 6.08
N ASP A 22 -3.50 6.07 6.58
CA ASP A 22 -2.17 6.59 6.88
C ASP A 22 -1.39 7.03 5.64
N ASP A 23 -0.44 7.96 5.79
CA ASP A 23 0.43 8.39 4.69
C ASP A 23 1.32 7.24 4.15
N LYS A 24 1.67 6.27 5.01
CA LYS A 24 2.48 5.10 4.68
C LYS A 24 1.77 3.81 5.05
N LEU A 25 1.77 2.86 4.13
CA LEU A 25 1.25 1.50 4.31
C LEU A 25 2.38 0.49 4.18
N ILE A 26 2.65 -0.25 5.25
CA ILE A 26 3.65 -1.32 5.27
C ILE A 26 2.93 -2.65 5.11
N VAL A 27 3.24 -3.37 4.03
CA VAL A 27 2.59 -4.64 3.72
C VAL A 27 3.63 -5.76 3.77
N PRO A 28 3.37 -6.88 4.47
CA PRO A 28 4.25 -8.04 4.43
C PRO A 28 4.26 -8.66 3.02
N TYR A 29 5.45 -8.89 2.48
CA TYR A 29 5.67 -9.50 1.18
C TYR A 29 6.71 -10.63 1.29
N SER A 30 6.22 -11.87 1.28
CA SER A 30 7.05 -13.08 1.44
C SER A 30 7.92 -13.02 2.71
N GLU A 31 9.24 -12.92 2.55
CA GLU A 31 10.21 -12.88 3.64
C GLU A 31 10.51 -11.46 4.12
N THR A 32 10.00 -10.44 3.41
CA THR A 32 10.26 -9.02 3.70
C THR A 32 8.97 -8.21 3.88
N GLN A 33 9.13 -6.90 4.01
CA GLN A 33 8.08 -5.90 4.05
C GLN A 33 8.31 -4.85 2.97
N VAL A 34 7.24 -4.35 2.38
CA VAL A 34 7.27 -3.31 1.36
C VAL A 34 6.47 -2.11 1.82
N VAL A 35 7.00 -0.92 1.54
CA VAL A 35 6.37 0.37 1.85
C VAL A 35 5.65 0.87 0.61
N TYR A 36 4.40 1.24 0.81
CA TYR A 36 3.65 2.01 -0.16
C TYR A 36 3.32 3.38 0.45
N ASN A 37 3.50 4.45 -0.31
CA ASN A 37 3.04 5.77 0.07
C ASN A 37 1.65 6.04 -0.49
N ARG A 38 0.80 6.65 0.33
CA ARG A 38 -0.49 7.16 -0.11
C ARG A 38 -0.26 8.22 -1.17
N ARG A 39 -0.96 8.08 -2.30
CA ARG A 39 -0.86 9.03 -3.41
C ARG A 39 -2.24 9.34 -3.96
N GLY A 40 -2.62 10.61 -3.91
CA GLY A 40 -3.92 11.07 -4.35
C GLY A 40 -4.96 11.19 -3.23
N GLU A 41 -6.17 11.52 -3.63
CA GLU A 41 -7.30 11.80 -2.73
C GLU A 41 -8.10 10.52 -2.46
N PRO A 42 -8.69 10.36 -1.27
CA PRO A 42 -9.50 9.19 -0.97
C PRO A 42 -10.76 9.22 -1.83
N GLN A 43 -11.03 8.12 -2.50
CA GLN A 43 -12.20 7.89 -3.34
C GLN A 43 -13.25 7.09 -2.56
N LYS A 44 -14.50 7.01 -3.05
CA LYS A 44 -15.57 6.19 -2.44
C LYS A 44 -15.81 6.47 -0.95
N THR A 45 -15.70 7.73 -0.52
CA THR A 45 -15.83 8.12 0.89
C THR A 45 -17.26 8.22 1.38
N GLY A 46 -18.25 8.09 0.48
CA GLY A 46 -19.67 8.19 0.80
C GLY A 46 -20.23 6.88 1.32
N SER A 47 -21.16 6.96 2.27
CA SER A 47 -21.83 5.77 2.86
C SER A 47 -22.59 4.90 1.85
N ASP A 48 -22.88 5.42 0.66
CA ASP A 48 -23.62 4.74 -0.41
C ASP A 48 -22.70 4.14 -1.50
N ASP A 49 -21.41 4.52 -1.51
CA ASP A 49 -20.48 4.23 -2.62
C ASP A 49 -19.43 3.16 -2.26
N GLY A 50 -19.53 2.56 -1.07
CA GLY A 50 -18.66 1.50 -0.58
C GLY A 50 -17.68 1.94 0.51
N PRO A 51 -16.69 1.10 0.86
CA PRO A 51 -15.58 1.52 1.71
C PRO A 51 -14.70 2.55 0.99
N THR A 52 -14.15 3.50 1.75
CA THR A 52 -13.17 4.48 1.26
C THR A 52 -12.04 3.77 0.52
N GLU A 53 -11.81 4.14 -0.73
CA GLU A 53 -10.71 3.65 -1.56
C GLU A 53 -9.53 4.63 -1.53
N ILE A 54 -8.33 4.11 -1.34
CA ILE A 54 -7.12 4.93 -1.30
C ILE A 54 -6.05 4.30 -2.16
N ASP A 55 -5.49 5.10 -3.06
CA ASP A 55 -4.41 4.68 -3.94
C ASP A 55 -3.07 4.77 -3.21
N TYR A 56 -2.35 3.65 -3.15
CA TYR A 56 -1.04 3.51 -2.54
C TYR A 56 -0.04 3.08 -3.60
N TRP A 57 1.05 3.82 -3.73
CA TRP A 57 2.10 3.57 -4.72
C TRP A 57 3.33 3.01 -4.06
N PHE A 58 3.92 1.97 -4.67
CA PHE A 58 5.14 1.36 -4.20
C PHE A 58 6.25 2.40 -4.08
N ASP A 59 6.89 2.44 -2.92
CA ASP A 59 7.99 3.34 -2.60
C ASP A 59 9.31 2.58 -2.57
N GLU A 60 9.44 1.67 -1.60
CA GLU A 60 10.65 0.90 -1.35
C GLU A 60 10.33 -0.41 -0.61
N ALA A 61 11.26 -1.36 -0.66
CA ALA A 61 11.23 -2.55 0.21
C ALA A 61 12.07 -2.26 1.47
N LEU A 62 11.58 -2.66 2.64
CA LEU A 62 12.25 -2.44 3.93
C LEU A 62 13.41 -3.42 4.18
N GLU A 63 13.45 -4.60 3.54
CA GLU A 63 14.77 -5.23 3.40
C GLU A 63 15.57 -4.45 2.37
N ASP A 64 16.70 -3.93 2.84
CA ASP A 64 17.92 -3.94 2.05
C ASP A 64 18.03 -5.33 1.42
N LEU A 65 17.77 -5.43 0.11
CA LEU A 65 18.41 -6.46 -0.69
C LEU A 65 19.88 -6.39 -0.32
N THR A 66 20.34 -7.34 0.50
CA THR A 66 21.69 -7.35 1.05
C THR A 66 22.66 -7.10 -0.09
N SER A 67 23.15 -5.87 -0.23
CA SER A 67 24.36 -5.61 -0.98
C SER A 67 25.50 -6.02 -0.06
N THR A 68 25.63 -7.33 0.12
CA THR A 68 26.94 -7.93 0.29
C THR A 68 27.53 -8.04 -1.11
N ASP A 69 27.86 -6.90 -1.72
CA ASP A 69 28.63 -6.86 -2.96
C ASP A 69 30.05 -6.36 -2.61
N ASP A 70 30.97 -7.33 -2.62
CA ASP A 70 32.43 -7.36 -2.38
C ASP A 70 32.97 -7.30 -0.92
#